data_AF-A0A6G9J1L8-F1
#
_entry.id   AF-A0A6G9J1L8-F1
#
_cell.length_a   1.000
_cell.length_b   1.000
_cell.length_c   1.000
_cell.angle_alpha   90.00
_cell.angle_beta   90.00
_cell.angle_gamma   90.00
#
_symmetry.space_group_name_H-M   'P 1'
#
loop_
_entity.id
_entity.type
_entity.pdbx_description
1 polymer ?
#
loop_
_entity_poly.entity_id
_entity_poly.type
_entity_poly.pdbx_seq_one_letter_code
_entity_poly.pdbx_strand_id
1 'polypeptide(L)'
;MKMVYAATKEQEEYMNYLVNYFYTNIFPYYFDDEQINKFENSKILSLPREYVTYNGTMKEAFQIISSLQSLITVIEYVGKSGDCERYRDLFERNVKLLRRYGITFPFMIEQFMSKRHYPCSMYLPSQSDWLM
;
A
#
# COMPACT_ATOMS: atom_id res chain seq x y z
N MET A 1 -11.09 33.10 2.98
CA MET A 1 -10.23 32.19 2.19
C MET A 1 -9.62 31.17 3.13
N LYS A 2 -9.77 29.87 2.87
CA LYS A 2 -9.09 28.81 3.62
C LYS A 2 -7.78 28.54 2.87
N MET A 3 -6.62 28.89 3.44
CA MET A 3 -5.34 28.57 2.81
C MET A 3 -5.19 27.06 2.74
N VAL A 4 -5.01 26.52 1.54
CA VAL A 4 -4.78 25.09 1.30
C VAL A 4 -3.31 24.95 0.95
N TYR A 5 -2.57 24.18 1.74
CA TYR A 5 -1.15 23.92 1.51
C TYR A 5 -1.00 22.78 0.50
N ALA A 6 -0.11 22.97 -0.47
CA ALA A 6 0.33 21.89 -1.33
C ALA A 6 1.12 20.83 -0.53
N ALA A 7 1.12 19.60 -0.99
CA ALA A 7 1.92 18.52 -0.47
C ALA A 7 3.39 18.81 -0.75
N THR A 8 4.24 18.44 0.20
CA THR A 8 5.68 18.61 0.03
C THR A 8 6.24 17.47 -0.81
N LYS A 9 7.39 17.72 -1.45
CA LYS A 9 8.10 16.70 -2.23
C LYS A 9 8.38 15.45 -1.38
N GLU A 10 8.74 15.64 -0.13
CA GLU A 10 9.04 14.55 0.82
C GLU A 10 7.78 13.70 1.10
N GLN A 11 6.59 14.31 1.16
CA GLN A 11 5.34 13.56 1.32
C GLN A 11 5.04 12.71 0.10
N GLU A 12 5.27 13.25 -1.11
CA GLU A 12 5.11 12.48 -2.35
C GLU A 12 6.14 11.34 -2.44
N GLU A 13 7.41 11.62 -2.18
CA GLU A 13 8.47 10.61 -2.11
C GLU A 13 8.12 9.51 -1.11
N TYR A 14 7.59 9.88 0.06
CA TYR A 14 7.19 8.90 1.07
C TYR A 14 5.98 8.06 0.66
N MET A 15 4.98 8.65 -0.02
CA MET A 15 3.88 7.86 -0.60
C MET A 15 4.41 6.84 -1.61
N ASN A 16 5.32 7.25 -2.50
CA ASN A 16 5.93 6.35 -3.49
C ASN A 16 6.72 5.23 -2.80
N TYR A 17 7.45 5.54 -1.73
CA TYR A 17 8.14 4.56 -0.91
C TYR A 17 7.17 3.52 -0.33
N LEU A 18 6.04 3.95 0.24
CA LEU A 18 5.05 3.02 0.82
C LEU A 18 4.41 2.13 -0.25
N VAL A 19 4.10 2.69 -1.43
CA VAL A 19 3.61 1.89 -2.57
C VAL A 19 4.65 0.87 -3.01
N ASN A 20 5.91 1.27 -3.13
CA ASN A 20 6.99 0.35 -3.46
C ASN A 20 7.11 -0.77 -2.41
N TYR A 21 7.01 -0.44 -1.12
CA TYR A 21 7.03 -1.43 -0.04
C TYR A 21 5.91 -2.48 -0.19
N PHE A 22 4.72 -2.10 -0.65
CA PHE A 22 3.68 -3.09 -0.97
C PHE A 22 4.16 -4.09 -2.02
N TYR A 23 4.75 -3.62 -3.12
CA TYR A 23 5.21 -4.48 -4.20
C TYR A 23 6.43 -5.31 -3.85
N THR A 24 7.34 -4.80 -3.02
CA THR A 24 8.62 -5.47 -2.73
C THR A 24 8.64 -6.27 -1.43
N ASN A 25 7.80 -5.91 -0.45
CA ASN A 25 7.87 -6.46 0.91
C ASN A 25 6.54 -7.05 1.40
N ILE A 26 5.41 -6.78 0.74
CA ILE A 26 4.10 -7.34 1.09
C ILE A 26 3.64 -8.35 0.06
N PHE A 27 3.29 -7.91 -1.15
CA PHE A 27 2.67 -8.75 -2.17
C PHE A 27 3.42 -10.05 -2.50
N PRO A 28 4.77 -10.07 -2.57
CA PRO A 28 5.51 -11.31 -2.84
C PRO A 28 5.21 -12.44 -1.85
N TYR A 29 4.79 -12.10 -0.62
CA TYR A 29 4.47 -13.07 0.41
C TYR A 29 3.06 -13.66 0.31
N TYR A 30 2.19 -13.12 -0.56
CA TYR A 30 0.78 -13.51 -0.65
C TYR A 30 0.34 -13.84 -2.08
N PHE A 31 1.01 -13.31 -3.09
CA PHE A 31 0.65 -13.44 -4.50
C PHE A 31 1.85 -13.93 -5.33
N ASP A 32 1.55 -14.59 -6.45
CA ASP A 32 2.57 -15.02 -7.42
C ASP A 32 2.96 -13.88 -8.36
N ASP A 33 4.15 -13.97 -8.96
CA ASP A 33 4.70 -12.90 -9.83
C ASP A 33 3.76 -12.51 -10.98
N GLU A 34 3.04 -13.47 -11.58
CA GLU A 34 2.04 -13.20 -12.62
C GLU A 34 0.90 -12.31 -12.10
N GLN A 35 0.47 -12.52 -10.85
CA GLN A 35 -0.57 -11.71 -10.22
C GLN A 35 -0.04 -10.31 -9.92
N ILE A 36 1.16 -10.21 -9.36
CA ILE A 36 1.79 -8.92 -9.03
C ILE A 36 2.00 -8.07 -10.30
N ASN A 37 2.43 -8.69 -11.39
CA ASN A 37 2.57 -8.02 -12.69
C ASN A 37 1.21 -7.51 -13.21
N LYS A 38 0.14 -8.30 -13.06
CA LYS A 38 -1.23 -7.82 -13.38
C LYS A 38 -1.64 -6.62 -12.52
N PHE A 39 -1.21 -6.56 -11.27
CA PHE A 39 -1.50 -5.43 -10.37
C PHE A 39 -0.83 -4.14 -10.86
N GLU A 40 0.45 -4.21 -11.26
CA GLU A 40 1.17 -3.08 -11.86
C GLU A 40 0.48 -2.59 -13.14
N ASN A 41 0.16 -3.51 -14.07
CA ASN A 41 -0.52 -3.19 -15.32
C ASN A 41 -1.92 -2.59 -15.11
N SER A 42 -2.61 -3.03 -14.05
CA SER A 42 -3.94 -2.53 -13.67
C SER A 42 -3.88 -1.25 -12.82
N LYS A 43 -2.69 -0.68 -12.60
CA LYS A 43 -2.47 0.51 -11.79
C LYS A 43 -2.96 0.38 -10.34
N ILE A 44 -2.88 -0.83 -9.75
CA ILE A 44 -3.17 -1.02 -8.32
C ILE A 44 -2.14 -0.25 -7.50
N LEU A 45 -2.62 0.47 -6.47
CA LEU A 45 -1.80 1.38 -5.66
C LEU A 45 -1.08 2.48 -6.46
N SER A 46 -1.42 2.71 -7.73
CA SER A 46 -0.84 3.81 -8.47
C SER A 46 -1.28 5.13 -7.87
N LEU A 47 -0.30 5.94 -7.49
CA LEU A 47 -0.58 7.28 -7.01
C LEU A 47 -1.07 8.13 -8.18
N PRO A 48 -2.12 8.94 -7.97
CA PRO A 48 -2.63 9.86 -8.97
C PRO A 48 -1.63 11.01 -9.18
N ARG A 49 -0.52 10.76 -9.87
CA ARG A 49 0.26 11.86 -10.48
C ARG A 49 -0.49 12.48 -11.67
N GLU A 50 -1.50 11.78 -12.20
CA GLU A 50 -2.24 12.13 -13.42
C GLU A 50 -3.78 12.09 -13.28
N TYR A 51 -4.33 11.75 -12.11
CA TYR A 51 -5.79 11.66 -11.93
C TYR A 51 -6.34 12.80 -11.08
N VAL A 52 -7.42 13.40 -11.59
CA VAL A 52 -8.14 14.63 -11.21
C VAL A 52 -8.54 14.75 -9.72
N THR A 53 -8.39 13.71 -8.90
CA THR A 53 -8.94 13.64 -7.52
C THR A 53 -7.94 13.96 -6.42
N TYR A 54 -6.63 13.85 -6.66
CA TYR A 54 -5.62 14.33 -5.73
C TYR A 54 -5.23 15.75 -6.14
N ASN A 55 -5.68 16.73 -5.36
CA ASN A 55 -5.36 18.14 -5.62
C ASN A 55 -3.97 18.53 -5.14
N GLY A 56 -3.14 17.54 -4.77
CA GLY A 56 -1.79 17.81 -4.29
C GLY A 56 -1.80 18.49 -2.94
N THR A 57 -2.81 18.31 -2.06
CA THR A 57 -2.82 19.03 -0.78
C THR A 57 -2.09 18.26 0.31
N MET A 58 -1.43 18.98 1.22
CA MET A 58 -0.69 18.40 2.35
C MET A 58 -1.57 17.49 3.22
N LYS A 59 -2.83 17.88 3.40
CA LYS A 59 -3.80 17.10 4.18
C LYS A 59 -4.13 15.78 3.49
N GLU A 60 -4.37 15.80 2.18
CA GLU A 60 -4.68 14.59 1.41
C GLU A 60 -3.47 13.65 1.40
N ALA A 61 -2.27 14.18 1.17
CA ALA A 61 -1.04 13.40 1.23
C ALA A 61 -0.89 12.70 2.59
N PHE A 62 -1.10 13.43 3.69
CA PHE A 62 -1.05 12.85 5.04
C PHE A 62 -2.09 11.75 5.26
N GLN A 63 -3.32 11.93 4.75
CA GLN A 63 -4.38 10.93 4.86
C GLN A 63 -4.05 9.67 4.05
N ILE A 64 -3.51 9.82 2.83
CA ILE A 64 -3.06 8.69 2.01
C ILE A 64 -1.92 7.95 2.69
N ILE A 65 -0.89 8.66 3.16
CA ILE A 65 0.26 8.09 3.89
C ILE A 65 -0.24 7.28 5.09
N SER A 66 -1.07 7.90 5.94
CA SER A 66 -1.59 7.26 7.15
C SER A 66 -2.36 5.99 6.83
N SER A 67 -3.13 5.99 5.73
CA SER A 67 -3.88 4.82 5.31
C SER A 67 -3.02 3.71 4.72
N LEU A 68 -2.01 4.03 3.92
CA LEU A 68 -1.04 3.06 3.42
C LEU A 68 -0.28 2.41 4.59
N GLN A 69 0.25 3.21 5.51
CA GLN A 69 0.94 2.71 6.72
C GLN A 69 0.02 1.83 7.57
N SER A 70 -1.22 2.25 7.80
CA SER A 70 -2.18 1.47 8.58
C SER A 70 -2.46 0.10 7.92
N LEU A 71 -2.63 0.07 6.60
CA LEU A 71 -2.81 -1.19 5.87
C LEU A 71 -1.57 -2.09 5.98
N ILE A 72 -0.36 -1.53 5.84
CA ILE A 72 0.89 -2.27 6.04
C ILE A 72 0.91 -2.91 7.43
N THR A 73 0.70 -2.13 8.49
CA THR A 73 0.72 -2.63 9.88
C THR A 73 -0.34 -3.70 10.12
N VAL A 74 -1.56 -3.51 9.60
CA VAL A 74 -2.62 -4.51 9.73
C VAL A 74 -2.25 -5.80 8.99
N ILE A 75 -1.79 -5.71 7.75
CA ILE A 75 -1.41 -6.87 6.93
C ILE A 75 -0.27 -7.64 7.59
N GLU A 76 0.73 -6.96 8.15
CA GLU A 76 1.83 -7.60 8.87
C GLU A 76 1.36 -8.32 10.14
N TYR A 77 0.44 -7.71 10.90
CA TYR A 77 -0.17 -8.35 12.05
C TYR A 77 -0.97 -9.60 11.65
N VAL A 78 -1.83 -9.47 10.64
CA VAL A 78 -2.68 -10.56 10.16
C VAL A 78 -1.82 -11.70 9.62
N GLY A 79 -0.80 -11.41 8.83
CA GLY A 79 0.11 -12.43 8.30
C GLY A 79 0.94 -13.15 9.37
N LYS A 80 1.15 -12.54 10.55
CA LYS A 80 1.85 -13.15 11.68
C LYS A 80 0.92 -13.93 12.61
N SER A 81 -0.27 -13.40 12.89
CA SER A 81 -1.19 -13.94 13.88
C SER A 81 -2.24 -14.89 13.29
N GLY A 82 -2.56 -14.73 12.00
CA GLY A 82 -3.71 -15.35 11.36
C GLY A 82 -5.06 -14.74 11.79
N ASP A 83 -5.09 -13.71 12.64
CA ASP A 83 -6.31 -13.06 13.12
C ASP A 83 -6.61 -11.79 12.32
N CYS A 84 -7.63 -11.85 11.46
CA CYS A 84 -8.10 -10.71 10.68
C CYS A 84 -9.30 -9.97 11.31
N GLU A 85 -10.07 -10.61 12.18
CA GLU A 85 -11.33 -10.04 12.68
C GLU A 85 -11.08 -8.78 13.51
N ARG A 86 -10.02 -8.79 14.32
CA ARG A 86 -9.66 -7.67 15.19
C ARG A 86 -9.45 -6.34 14.43
N TYR A 87 -8.98 -6.40 13.18
CA TYR A 87 -8.61 -5.23 12.40
C TYR A 87 -9.36 -5.10 11.07
N ARG A 88 -10.38 -5.92 10.84
CA ARG A 88 -11.23 -5.90 9.63
C ARG A 88 -11.80 -4.51 9.34
N ASP A 89 -12.45 -3.90 10.33
CA ASP A 89 -13.06 -2.57 10.17
C ASP A 89 -12.01 -1.48 9.86
N LEU A 90 -10.84 -1.57 10.51
CA LEU A 90 -9.74 -0.64 10.28
C LEU A 90 -9.19 -0.79 8.86
N PHE A 91 -9.01 -2.02 8.38
CA PHE A 91 -8.58 -2.31 7.03
C PHE A 91 -9.57 -1.74 6.01
N GLU A 92 -10.85 -2.08 6.13
CA GLU A 92 -11.88 -1.61 5.20
C GLU A 92 -12.02 -0.09 5.17
N ARG A 93 -11.91 0.56 6.34
CA ARG A 93 -11.94 2.02 6.44
C ARG A 93 -10.79 2.65 5.65
N ASN A 94 -9.58 2.09 5.75
CA ASN A 94 -8.42 2.60 5.03
C ASN A 94 -8.54 2.33 3.52
N VAL A 95 -9.07 1.16 3.11
CA VAL A 95 -9.36 0.89 1.69
C VAL A 95 -10.39 1.87 1.11
N LYS A 96 -11.46 2.16 1.86
CA LYS A 96 -12.48 3.16 1.48
C LYS A 96 -11.88 4.56 1.36
N LEU A 97 -10.96 4.92 2.26
CA LEU A 97 -10.26 6.21 2.23
C LEU A 97 -9.33 6.32 1.01
N LEU A 98 -8.53 5.30 0.71
CA LEU A 98 -7.68 5.28 -0.49
C LEU A 98 -8.51 5.42 -1.77
N ARG A 99 -9.64 4.70 -1.85
CA ARG A 99 -10.58 4.79 -2.98
C ARG A 99 -11.12 6.21 -3.17
N ARG A 100 -11.39 6.94 -2.09
CA ARG A 100 -11.84 8.35 -2.15
C ARG A 100 -10.83 9.26 -2.84
N TYR A 101 -9.54 8.94 -2.76
CA TYR A 101 -8.46 9.66 -3.45
C TYR A 101 -8.10 9.06 -4.81
N GLY A 102 -8.92 8.12 -5.33
CA GLY A 102 -8.67 7.46 -6.62
C GLY A 102 -7.61 6.37 -6.58
N ILE A 103 -7.14 5.97 -5.39
CA ILE A 103 -6.15 4.90 -5.23
C ILE A 103 -6.89 3.57 -5.10
N THR A 104 -6.62 2.66 -6.02
CA THR A 104 -7.26 1.35 -6.06
C THR A 104 -6.49 0.35 -5.20
N PHE A 105 -7.17 -0.22 -4.20
CA PHE A 105 -6.68 -1.32 -3.38
C PHE A 105 -7.79 -2.39 -3.28
N PRO A 106 -7.89 -3.29 -4.27
CA PRO A 106 -9.04 -4.16 -4.46
C PRO A 106 -8.88 -5.49 -3.71
N PHE A 107 -8.32 -5.45 -2.51
CA PHE A 107 -8.00 -6.65 -1.72
C PHE A 107 -8.90 -6.76 -0.51
N MET A 108 -9.18 -8.00 -0.12
CA MET A 108 -9.85 -8.35 1.14
C MET A 108 -8.81 -8.74 2.19
N ILE A 109 -9.11 -8.51 3.47
CA ILE A 109 -8.15 -8.75 4.57
C ILE A 109 -7.76 -10.24 4.67
N GLU A 110 -8.67 -11.14 4.32
CA GLU A 110 -8.48 -12.59 4.34
C GLU A 110 -7.35 -13.06 3.41
N GLN A 111 -7.11 -12.34 2.32
CA GLN A 111 -6.02 -12.65 1.39
C GLN A 111 -4.64 -12.55 2.06
N PHE A 112 -4.56 -11.85 3.20
CA PHE A 112 -3.32 -11.64 3.96
C PHE A 112 -3.19 -12.56 5.18
N MET A 113 -4.10 -13.51 5.40
CA MET A 113 -4.02 -14.45 6.53
C MET A 113 -2.96 -15.54 6.34
N SER A 114 -2.61 -15.87 5.10
CA SER A 114 -1.70 -16.98 4.77
C SER A 114 -0.38 -16.47 4.21
N LYS A 115 0.44 -15.86 5.07
CA LYS A 115 1.77 -15.39 4.69
C LYS A 115 2.69 -16.56 4.35
N ARG A 116 3.29 -16.55 3.15
CA ARG A 116 4.29 -17.54 2.74
C ARG A 116 5.60 -17.28 3.49
N HIS A 117 6.28 -18.32 4.00
CA HIS A 117 7.55 -18.12 4.73
C HIS A 117 8.73 -17.79 3.80
N TYR A 118 8.79 -18.42 2.64
CA TYR A 118 9.88 -18.30 1.67
C TYR A 118 9.31 -18.06 0.27
N PRO A 119 8.85 -16.83 -0.03
CA PRO A 119 8.45 -16.50 -1.38
C PRO A 119 9.66 -16.50 -2.31
N CYS A 120 9.55 -17.21 -3.44
CA CYS A 120 10.45 -17.04 -4.57
C CYS A 120 9.75 -16.08 -5.54
N SER A 121 10.16 -14.83 -5.56
CA SER A 121 9.52 -13.78 -6.35
C SER A 121 10.57 -12.81 -6.90
N MET A 122 10.42 -12.41 -8.16
CA MET A 122 11.27 -11.40 -8.79
C MET A 122 11.12 -10.00 -8.20
N TYR A 123 10.06 -9.77 -7.42
CA TYR A 123 9.76 -8.49 -6.77
C TYR A 123 10.48 -8.31 -5.43
N LEU A 124 11.05 -9.38 -4.87
CA LEU A 124 11.83 -9.27 -3.64
C LEU A 124 13.15 -8.53 -3.91
N PRO A 125 13.55 -7.59 -3.04
CA PRO A 125 14.86 -6.97 -3.16
C PRO A 125 15.96 -8.03 -3.00
N SER A 126 17.09 -7.82 -3.67
CA SER A 126 18.22 -8.73 -3.54
C SER A 126 18.67 -8.78 -2.07
N GLN A 127 18.91 -9.97 -1.50
CA GLN A 127 19.37 -10.08 -0.11
C GLN A 127 20.73 -9.40 0.11
N SER A 128 21.50 -9.19 -0.95
CA SER A 128 22.78 -8.46 -0.97
C SER A 128 22.65 -6.96 -0.68
N ASP A 129 21.51 -6.33 -0.97
CA ASP A 129 21.33 -4.88 -0.76
C ASP A 129 21.14 -4.49 0.71
N TRP A 130 20.94 -5.46 1.62
CA TRP A 130 20.83 -5.23 3.07
C TRP A 130 22.19 -5.14 3.79
N LEU A 131 23.30 -5.35 3.09
CA LEU A 131 24.66 -5.37 3.64
C LEU A 131 25.48 -4.09 3.31
N MET A 132 24.82 -3.02 2.84
CA MET A 132 25.46 -1.72 2.54
C MET A 132 24.96 -0.61 3.45
#